data_AF-A0A177LGP5-F1
#
_entry.id   AF-A0A177LGP5-F1
#
_cell.length_a   1.000
_cell.length_b   1.000
_cell.length_c   1.000
_cell.angle_alpha   90.00
_cell.angle_beta   90.00
_cell.angle_gamma   90.00
#
_symmetry.space_group_name_H-M   'P 1'
#
loop_
_entity.id
_entity.type
_entity.pdbx_description
1 polymer ?
#
loop_
_entity_poly.entity_id
_entity_poly.type
_entity_poly.pdbx_seq_one_letter_code
_entity_poly.pdbx_strand_id
1 'polypeptide(L)' 'METVIFNYVLNVISKNECRGISREEIEEKFEIQYSDFLQMAKNRSFDYGLKATITKSCVFFREL' A
#
# COMPACT_ATOMS: atom_id res chain seq x y z
N MET A 1 -12.51 5.37 -2.49
CA MET A 1 -11.49 5.50 -1.44
C MET A 1 -10.30 4.59 -1.72
N GLU A 2 -10.51 3.27 -1.86
CA GLU A 2 -9.43 2.31 -2.15
C GLU A 2 -8.59 2.66 -3.38
N THR A 3 -9.23 3.09 -4.48
CA THR A 3 -8.55 3.54 -5.70
C THR A 3 -7.60 4.73 -5.48
N VAL A 4 -7.97 5.65 -4.58
CA VAL A 4 -7.12 6.81 -4.27
C VAL A 4 -5.86 6.36 -3.52
N ILE A 5 -6.00 5.41 -2.60
CA ILE A 5 -4.88 4.82 -1.84
C ILE A 5 -3.96 4.06 -2.80
N PHE A 6 -4.50 3.20 -3.66
CA PHE A 6 -3.67 2.43 -4.59
C PHE A 6 -2.99 3.30 -5.66
N ASN A 7 -3.64 4.34 -6.17
CA ASN A 7 -2.98 5.32 -7.05
C ASN A 7 -1.81 6.02 -6.33
N TYR A 8 -1.97 6.32 -5.04
CA TYR A 8 -0.88 6.86 -4.25
C TYR A 8 0.27 5.87 -4.09
N VAL A 9 -0.04 4.63 -3.72
CA VAL A 9 0.93 3.53 -3.59
C VAL A 9 1.73 3.34 -4.87
N LEU A 10 1.06 3.28 -6.03
CA LEU A 10 1.70 3.19 -7.35
C LEU A 10 2.65 4.36 -7.61
N ASN A 11 2.24 5.58 -7.28
CA ASN A 11 3.09 6.77 -7.41
C ASN A 11 4.29 6.79 -6.45
N VAL A 12 4.20 6.12 -5.28
CA VAL A 12 5.34 6.00 -4.36
C VAL A 12 6.35 4.98 -4.88
N ILE A 13 5.88 3.83 -5.35
CA ILE A 13 6.72 2.75 -5.87
C ILE A 13 7.43 3.19 -7.16
N SER A 14 6.72 3.87 -8.07
CA SER A 14 7.31 4.35 -9.33
C SER A 14 8.45 5.36 -9.13
N LYS A 15 8.47 6.03 -7.97
CA LYS A 15 9.56 6.94 -7.58
C LYS A 15 10.69 6.22 -6.85
N ASN A 16 10.42 5.07 -6.24
CA ASN A 16 11.41 4.25 -5.53
C ASN A 16 10.88 2.82 -5.34
N GLU A 17 11.33 1.90 -6.19
CA GLU A 17 10.86 0.50 -6.26
C GLU A 17 11.17 -0.30 -4.97
N CYS A 18 12.14 0.16 -4.19
CA CYS A 18 12.53 -0.45 -2.92
C CYS A 18 11.79 0.15 -1.72
N ARG A 19 11.00 1.22 -1.91
CA ARG A 19 10.30 1.90 -0.83
C ARG A 19 9.03 1.15 -0.44
N GLY A 20 8.96 0.79 0.83
CA GLY A 20 7.72 0.34 1.46
C GLY A 20 6.86 1.52 1.91
N ILE A 21 5.56 1.26 2.03
CA ILE A 21 4.59 2.16 2.62
C ILE A 21 4.53 1.85 4.12
N SER A 22 4.83 2.82 4.98
CA SER A 22 4.80 2.61 6.44
C SER A 22 3.38 2.74 7.00
N ARG A 23 3.19 2.22 8.21
CA ARG A 23 1.97 2.41 8.98
C ARG A 23 1.62 3.90 9.13
N GLU A 24 2.57 4.69 9.61
CA GLU A 24 2.38 6.11 9.91
C GLU A 24 1.96 6.87 8.65
N GLU A 25 2.60 6.58 7.51
CA GLU A 25 2.29 7.21 6.24
C GLU A 25 0.84 6.97 5.79
N ILE A 26 0.29 5.78 6.06
CA ILE A 26 -1.10 5.45 5.72
C ILE A 26 -2.08 6.10 6.69
N GLU A 27 -1.83 5.97 7.99
CA GLU A 27 -2.73 6.48 9.02
C GLU A 27 -2.81 8.02 8.95
N GLU A 28 -1.69 8.71 8.76
CA GLU A 28 -1.65 10.18 8.66
C GLU A 28 -2.26 10.70 7.35
N LYS A 29 -2.04 10.01 6.22
CA LYS A 29 -2.44 10.53 4.91
C LYS A 29 -3.90 10.27 4.56
N PHE A 30 -4.43 9.14 5.01
CA PHE A 30 -5.77 8.69 4.64
C PHE A 30 -6.74 8.66 5.81
N GLU A 31 -6.28 8.97 7.03
CA GLU A 31 -7.09 8.93 8.26
C GLU A 31 -7.79 7.57 8.46
N ILE A 32 -7.16 6.48 8.01
CA ILE A 32 -7.66 5.11 8.15
C ILE A 32 -6.83 4.32 9.17
N GLN A 33 -7.42 3.29 9.77
CA GLN A 33 -6.66 2.37 10.60
C GLN A 33 -5.73 1.52 9.72
N TYR A 34 -4.51 1.25 10.21
CA TYR A 34 -3.57 0.41 9.47
C TYR A 34 -4.10 -1.01 9.23
N SER A 35 -4.93 -1.54 10.15
CA SER A 35 -5.60 -2.84 9.96
C SER A 35 -6.45 -2.89 8.69
N ASP A 36 -7.19 -1.81 8.42
CA ASP A 36 -8.10 -1.73 7.29
C ASP A 36 -7.30 -1.65 5.98
N PHE A 37 -6.21 -0.90 6.00
CA PHE A 37 -5.25 -0.87 4.91
C PHE A 37 -4.63 -2.25 4.65
N LEU A 38 -4.23 -3.00 5.67
CA LEU A 38 -3.68 -4.35 5.50
C LEU A 38 -4.69 -5.30 4.85
N GLN A 39 -5.96 -5.22 5.23
CA GLN A 39 -7.02 -6.02 4.62
C GLN A 39 -7.24 -5.61 3.16
N MET A 40 -7.27 -4.31 2.88
CA MET A 40 -7.37 -3.77 1.53
C MET A 40 -6.19 -4.20 0.65
N ALA A 41 -4.96 -4.08 1.16
CA ALA A 41 -3.75 -4.51 0.49
C ALA A 41 -3.80 -6.01 0.14
N LYS A 42 -4.27 -6.86 1.05
CA LYS A 42 -4.45 -8.30 0.76
C LYS A 42 -5.50 -8.56 -0.32
N ASN A 43 -6.63 -7.86 -0.25
CA ASN A 43 -7.78 -8.14 -1.10
C ASN A 43 -7.67 -7.54 -2.51
N ARG A 44 -6.99 -6.40 -2.64
CA ARG A 44 -7.07 -5.56 -3.84
C ARG A 44 -5.77 -5.46 -4.62
N SER A 45 -4.61 -5.78 -4.06
CA SER A 45 -3.34 -5.57 -4.77
C SER A 45 -3.29 -6.22 -6.14
N PHE A 46 -3.87 -7.41 -6.26
CA PHE A 46 -3.92 -8.15 -7.52
C PHE A 46 -4.72 -7.43 -8.61
N ASP A 47 -5.81 -6.76 -8.25
CA ASP A 47 -6.64 -5.96 -9.17
C ASP A 47 -5.84 -4.80 -9.79
N TYR A 48 -4.77 -4.36 -9.11
CA TYR A 48 -3.85 -3.30 -9.56
C TYR A 48 -2.55 -3.86 -10.15
N GLY A 49 -2.46 -5.18 -10.40
CA GLY A 49 -1.23 -5.81 -10.92
C GLY A 49 -0.08 -5.80 -9.91
N LEU A 50 -0.38 -5.75 -8.61
CA LEU A 50 0.62 -5.70 -7.54
C LEU A 50 0.61 -6.95 -6.67
N LYS A 51 1.79 -7.30 -6.18
CA LYS A 51 2.00 -8.27 -5.11
C LYS A 51 2.42 -7.56 -3.83
N ALA A 52 1.55 -7.58 -2.82
CA ALA A 52 1.85 -7.03 -1.51
C ALA A 52 2.69 -8.01 -0.65
N THR A 53 3.73 -7.49 -0.01
CA THR A 53 4.53 -8.16 1.02
C THR A 53 4.42 -7.36 2.30
N ILE A 54 3.76 -7.95 3.31
CA ILE A 54 3.46 -7.27 4.56
C ILE A 54 4.51 -7.63 5.61
N THR A 55 5.08 -6.62 6.24
CA THR A 55 5.98 -6.75 7.40
C THR A 55 5.32 -6.16 8.65
N LYS A 56 6.00 -6.21 9.79
CA LYS A 56 5.48 -5.68 11.06
C LYS A 56 5.13 -4.18 10.98
N SER A 57 5.89 -3.40 10.21
CA SER A 57 5.79 -1.93 10.20
C SER A 57 5.50 -1.32 8.83
N CYS A 58 5.74 -2.09 7.75
CA CYS A 58 5.60 -1.58 6.38
C CYS A 58 4.91 -2.61 5.47
N VAL A 59 4.28 -2.12 4.41
CA VAL A 59 3.82 -2.92 3.27
C VAL A 59 4.64 -2.55 2.05
N PHE A 60 5.26 -3.55 1.44
CA PHE A 60 5.94 -3.41 0.16
C PHE A 60 5.02 -3.92 -0.93
N PHE A 61 5.08 -3.30 -2.10
CA PHE A 61 4.34 -3.73 -3.26
C PHE A 61 5.32 -3.88 -4.42
N ARG A 62 5.15 -4.92 -5.21
CA ARG A 62 5.91 -5.15 -6.44
C ARG A 62 4.94 -5.37 -7.57
N GLU A 63 5.25 -4.85 -8.75
CA GLU A 63 4.48 -5.19 -9.96
C GLU A 63 4.61 -6.68 -10.26
N LEU A 64 3.52 -7.28 -10.75
CA LEU A 64 3.43 -8.68 -11.18
C LEU A 64 3.96 -8.89 -12.59
#